data_AF-A0A936RVA6-F1
#
_entry.id   AF-A0A936RVA6-F1
#
_cell.length_a   1.000
_cell.length_b   1.000
_cell.length_c   1.000
_cell.angle_alpha   90.00
_cell.angle_beta   90.00
_cell.angle_gamma   90.00
#
_symmetry.space_group_name_H-M   'P 1'
#
loop_
_entity.id
_entity.type
_entity.pdbx_description
1 polymer ?
#
loop_
_entity_poly.entity_id
_entity_poly.type
_entity_poly.pdbx_seq_one_letter_code
_entity_poly.pdbx_strand_id
1 'polypeptide(L)' 'MVKKISAYKVAGRIPFRIFFRGAHLRVEVKPGEIVVRNESDVATELTIFGQTTPLAAHAQLRHARG' A
#
# COMPACT_ATOMS: atom_id res chain seq x y z
N MET A 1 19.22 4.34 -21.23
CA MET A 1 19.21 5.32 -20.11
C MET A 1 18.13 4.89 -19.12
N VAL A 2 18.49 4.22 -18.02
CA VAL A 2 17.52 3.64 -17.07
C VAL A 2 17.31 4.64 -15.93
N LYS A 3 16.10 5.21 -15.82
CA LYS A 3 15.72 6.05 -14.67
C LYS A 3 15.54 5.15 -13.45
N LYS A 4 16.58 5.10 -12.61
CA LYS A 4 16.54 4.44 -11.31
C LYS A 4 15.64 5.26 -10.37
N ILE A 5 14.51 4.71 -9.96
CA ILE A 5 13.69 5.29 -8.90
C ILE A 5 14.30 4.83 -7.57
N SER A 6 15.02 5.71 -6.90
CA SER A 6 15.49 5.50 -5.52
C SER A 6 14.40 5.96 -4.55
N ALA A 7 13.73 5.01 -3.89
CA ALA A 7 12.90 5.31 -2.73
C ALA A 7 13.81 5.51 -1.51
N TYR A 8 13.92 6.75 -1.04
CA TYR A 8 14.64 7.07 0.18
C TYR A 8 13.93 6.43 1.38
N LYS A 9 14.72 5.86 2.29
CA LYS A 9 14.28 5.30 3.58
C LYS A 9 13.63 6.42 4.40
N VAL A 10 12.33 6.66 4.20
CA VAL A 10 11.55 7.59 5.04
C VAL A 10 11.31 6.89 6.37
N ALA A 11 12.13 7.24 7.36
CA ALA A 11 11.90 6.89 8.74
C ALA A 11 10.61 7.59 9.22
N GLY A 12 9.48 6.89 9.10
CA GLY A 12 8.31 7.10 9.95
C GLY A 12 7.24 8.08 9.48
N ARG A 13 5.99 7.60 9.56
CA ARG A 13 4.76 8.31 10.00
C ARG A 13 3.91 9.11 9.02
N ILE A 14 4.29 9.36 7.78
CA ILE A 14 3.36 10.07 6.87
C ILE A 14 2.61 9.07 5.99
N PRO A 15 1.27 8.93 6.16
CA PRO A 15 0.49 8.14 5.23
C PRO A 15 0.56 8.76 3.84
N PHE A 16 0.79 7.93 2.83
CA PHE A 16 0.88 8.37 1.45
C PHE A 16 -0.24 7.74 0.61
N ARG A 17 -0.60 8.40 -0.50
CA ARG A 17 -1.61 7.90 -1.43
C ARG A 17 -0.96 7.40 -2.69
N ILE A 18 -1.49 6.30 -3.23
CA ILE A 18 -1.12 5.76 -4.53
C ILE A 18 -2.36 5.51 -5.37
N PHE A 19 -2.24 5.72 -6.67
CA PHE A 19 -3.25 5.33 -7.65
C PHE A 19 -2.73 4.14 -8.45
N PHE A 20 -3.45 3.03 -8.43
CA PHE A 20 -3.01 1.80 -9.09
C PHE A 20 -4.19 1.05 -9.70
N ARG A 21 -4.15 0.81 -11.01
CA ARG A 21 -5.18 0.07 -11.76
C ARG A 21 -6.62 0.58 -11.49
N GLY A 22 -6.79 1.90 -11.35
CA GLY A 22 -8.09 2.50 -11.04
C GLY A 22 -8.43 2.58 -9.55
N ALA A 23 -7.68 1.91 -8.67
CA ALA A 23 -7.88 1.99 -7.23
C ALA A 23 -7.13 3.18 -6.61
N HIS A 24 -7.81 3.90 -5.72
CA HIS A 24 -7.22 4.95 -4.89
C HIS A 24 -6.87 4.37 -3.53
N LEU A 25 -5.58 4.23 -3.23
CA LEU A 25 -5.13 3.57 -2.01
C LEU A 25 -4.43 4.56 -1.09
N ARG A 26 -4.76 4.53 0.20
CA ARG A 26 -4.03 5.21 1.26
C ARG A 26 -3.23 4.18 2.05
N VAL A 27 -1.91 4.37 2.08
CA VAL A 27 -0.97 3.48 2.72
C VAL A 27 -0.40 4.15 3.96
N GLU A 28 -0.46 3.46 5.09
CA GLU A 28 0.15 3.88 6.35
C GLU A 28 1.12 2.80 6.81
N VAL A 29 2.36 3.20 7.07
CA VAL A 29 3.42 2.31 7.53
C VAL A 29 3.75 2.65 8.97
N LYS A 30 3.41 1.74 9.89
CA LYS A 30 3.71 1.85 11.31
C LYS A 30 4.82 0.88 11.71
N PRO A 31 5.43 1.04 12.90
CA PRO A 31 6.29 0.00 13.45
C PRO A 31 5.51 -1.32 13.56
N GLY A 32 5.99 -2.37 12.91
CA GLY A 32 5.38 -3.71 12.97
C GLY A 32 4.10 -3.93 12.14
N GLU A 33 3.52 -2.92 11.49
CA GLU A 33 2.35 -3.11 10.63
C GLU A 33 2.33 -2.20 9.40
N ILE A 34 1.73 -2.70 8.31
CA ILE A 34 1.33 -1.91 7.15
C ILE A 34 -0.20 -1.95 7.07
N VAL A 35 -0.80 -0.77 6.95
CA VAL A 35 -2.24 -0.61 6.73
C VAL A 35 -2.47 -0.01 5.35
N VAL A 36 -3.27 -0.69 4.53
CA VAL A 36 -3.69 -0.17 3.23
C VAL A 36 -5.20 -0.04 3.23
N ARG A 37 -5.69 1.15 2.90
CA ARG A 37 -7.11 1.44 2.71
C ARG A 37 -7.38 1.68 1.24
N ASN A 38 -8.39 1.02 0.71
CA ASN A 38 -8.94 1.34 -0.59
C ASN A 38 -10.02 2.40 -0.38
N GLU A 39 -9.78 3.62 -0.88
CA GLU A 39 -10.70 4.76 -0.80
C GLU A 39 -11.55 4.88 -2.09
N SER A 40 -11.63 3.82 -2.90
CA SER A 40 -12.33 3.81 -4.20
C SER A 40 -13.32 2.66 -4.35
N ASP A 41 -14.17 2.76 -5.37
CA ASP A 41 -15.16 1.75 -5.77
C ASP A 41 -14.56 0.57 -6.56
N VAL A 42 -13.24 0.56 -6.77
CA VAL A 42 -12.56 -0.45 -7.59
C VAL A 42 -11.79 -1.42 -6.68
N ALA A 43 -12.16 -2.71 -6.71
CA ALA A 43 -11.38 -3.75 -6.04
C ALA A 43 -10.02 -3.97 -6.72
N THR A 44 -9.02 -4.37 -5.95
CA THR A 44 -7.65 -4.56 -6.45
C THR A 44 -6.93 -5.71 -5.75
N GLU A 45 -5.74 -6.07 -6.22
CA GLU A 45 -4.86 -7.05 -5.59
C GLU A 45 -3.54 -6.39 -5.23
N LEU A 46 -3.03 -6.69 -4.03
CA LEU A 46 -1.80 -6.13 -3.51
C LEU A 46 -0.84 -7.23 -3.10
N THR A 47 0.41 -7.11 -3.52
CA THR A 47 1.49 -7.98 -3.02
C THR A 47 2.27 -7.24 -1.95
N ILE A 48 2.20 -7.72 -0.71
CA ILE A 48 2.90 -7.16 0.45
C ILE A 48 3.81 -8.27 1.01
N PHE A 49 5.12 -8.01 1.07
CA PHE A 49 6.14 -8.98 1.49
C PHE A 49 6.03 -10.35 0.78
N GLY A 50 5.73 -10.34 -0.52
CA GLY A 50 5.58 -11.56 -1.32
C GLY A 50 4.24 -12.27 -1.17
N GLN A 51 3.36 -11.81 -0.28
CA GLN A 51 2.00 -12.33 -0.14
C GLN A 51 1.01 -11.46 -0.93
N THR A 52 0.38 -12.07 -1.94
CA THR A 52 -0.70 -11.44 -2.70
C THR A 52 -2.00 -11.58 -1.94
N THR A 53 -2.66 -10.44 -1.68
CA THR A 53 -3.95 -10.38 -0.98
C THR A 53 -4.93 -9.53 -1.79
N PRO A 54 -6.15 -10.01 -2.05
CA PRO A 54 -7.20 -9.18 -2.62
C PRO A 54 -7.64 -8.11 -1.62
N LEU A 55 -7.91 -6.90 -2.12
CA LEU A 55 -8.44 -5.78 -1.36
C LEU A 55 -9.69 -5.25 -2.08
N ALA A 56 -10.85 -5.48 -1.48
CA ALA A 56 -12.13 -5.01 -2.01
C ALA A 56 -12.21 -3.46 -2.04
N ALA A 57 -13.19 -2.95 -2.79
CA ALA A 57 -13.56 -1.54 -2.76
C ALA A 57 -13.93 -1.11 -1.34
N HIS A 58 -13.55 0.11 -0.95
CA HIS A 58 -13.82 0.68 0.39
C HIS A 58 -13.36 -0.17 1.59
N ALA A 59 -12.44 -1.12 1.37
CA ALA A 59 -11.97 -2.03 2.41
C ALA A 59 -10.59 -1.64 2.96
N GLN A 60 -10.19 -2.30 4.04
CA GLN A 60 -8.88 -2.13 4.66
C GLN A 60 -8.15 -3.47 4.79
N LEU A 61 -6.89 -3.49 4.37
CA LEU A 61 -5.95 -4.56 4.62
C LEU A 61 -4.96 -4.16 5.72
N ARG A 62 -4.70 -5.07 6.65
CA ARG A 62 -3.66 -4.93 7.67
C ARG A 62 -2.69 -6.10 7.53
N HIS A 63 -1.41 -5.80 7.46
CA HIS A 63 -0.36 -6.80 7.34
C HIS A 63 0.70 -6.58 8.41
N ALA A 64 0.90 -7.58 9.28
CA ALA A 64 1.93 -7.55 10.32
C ALA A 64 3.30 -7.79 9.70
N ARG A 65 4.31 -7.06 10.18
CA ARG A 65 5.71 -7.28 9.81
C ARG A 65 6.26 -8.31 10.80
N GLY A 66 6.28 -9.58 10.40
CA GLY A 66 6.90 -10.68 11.15
C GLY A 66 8.41 -10.53 11.27
#